data_AF-A0AB39TJM2-F1
#
_entry.id   AF-A0AB39TJM2-F1
#
_cell.length_a   1.000
_cell.length_b   1.000
_cell.length_c   1.000
_cell.angle_alpha   90.00
_cell.angle_beta   90.00
_cell.angle_gamma   90.00
#
_symmetry.space_group_name_H-M   'P 1'
#
loop_
_entity.id
_entity.type
_entity.pdbx_description
1 polymer ?
#
loop_
_entity_poly.entity_id
_entity_poly.type
_entity_poly.pdbx_seq_one_letter_code
_entity_poly.pdbx_strand_id
1 'polypeptide(L)'
;MTTSNPVARRAAILIANTAGTPEEIAVALDAAGLLQRPAERITGAYPLWVRPTALGVAIDAHPLVSALVRGLAAEMAEASAIVTAELVTIAEASGPEQDALVERLLERLGGTDARYAAADARRLAEVLLHAVGPVLPQQRRAS
;
A
#
# COMPACT_ATOMS: atom_id res chain seq x y z
N MET A 1 15.71 -27.72 -12.29
CA MET A 1 15.03 -26.82 -13.24
C MET A 1 14.78 -25.50 -12.53
N THR A 2 15.55 -24.47 -12.87
CA THR A 2 15.53 -23.16 -12.22
C THR A 2 14.17 -22.49 -12.44
N THR A 3 13.44 -22.30 -11.35
CA THR A 3 12.28 -21.40 -11.27
C THR A 3 12.75 -20.00 -11.68
N SER A 4 12.60 -19.65 -12.95
CA SER A 4 13.00 -18.32 -13.41
C SER A 4 12.10 -17.31 -12.71
N ASN A 5 12.68 -16.51 -11.82
CA ASN A 5 11.98 -15.41 -11.17
C ASN A 5 11.26 -14.59 -12.25
N PRO A 6 9.91 -14.46 -12.20
CA PRO A 6 9.14 -13.79 -13.23
C PRO A 6 9.58 -12.34 -13.43
N VAL A 7 10.05 -11.68 -12.36
CA VAL A 7 10.65 -10.33 -12.41
C VAL A 7 11.95 -10.34 -13.21
N ALA A 8 12.85 -11.30 -12.96
CA ALA A 8 14.12 -11.42 -13.66
C ALA A 8 13.91 -11.74 -15.16
N ARG A 9 12.93 -12.58 -15.48
CA ARG A 9 12.55 -12.87 -16.88
C ARG A 9 12.03 -11.61 -17.57
N ARG A 10 11.17 -10.85 -16.90
CA ARG A 10 10.57 -9.62 -17.44
C ARG A 10 11.63 -8.52 -17.65
N ALA A 11 12.57 -8.38 -16.72
CA ALA A 11 13.73 -7.50 -16.87
C ALA A 11 14.63 -7.92 -18.05
N ALA A 12 14.95 -9.20 -18.18
CA ALA A 12 15.77 -9.70 -19.28
C ALA A 12 15.14 -9.43 -20.66
N ILE A 13 13.82 -9.62 -20.80
CA ILE A 13 13.09 -9.29 -22.03
C ILE A 13 13.14 -7.79 -22.31
N LEU A 14 12.95 -6.95 -21.30
CA LEU A 14 12.97 -5.49 -21.48
C LEU A 14 14.36 -5.00 -21.88
N ILE A 15 15.42 -5.51 -21.25
CA ILE A 15 16.81 -5.23 -21.61
C ILE A 15 17.09 -5.63 -23.06
N ALA A 16 16.66 -6.83 -23.46
CA ALA A 16 16.87 -7.33 -24.82
C ALA A 16 16.13 -6.50 -25.89
N ASN A 17 14.97 -5.93 -25.55
CA ASN A 17 14.14 -5.14 -26.46
C ASN A 17 14.48 -3.64 -26.47
N THR A 18 15.22 -3.15 -25.48
CA THR A 18 15.64 -1.76 -25.41
C THR A 18 16.98 -1.63 -26.12
N ALA A 19 16.96 -1.26 -27.40
CA ALA A 19 18.17 -0.92 -28.13
C ALA A 19 18.64 0.47 -27.67
N GLY A 20 19.65 0.52 -26.80
CA GLY A 20 20.11 1.76 -26.23
C GLY A 20 21.34 1.63 -25.33
N THR A 21 21.82 2.78 -24.89
CA THR A 21 22.83 2.96 -23.85
C THR A 21 22.39 2.35 -22.52
N PRO A 22 23.32 2.01 -21.61
CA PRO A 22 22.99 1.57 -20.26
C PRO A 22 22.04 2.53 -19.53
N GLU A 23 22.15 3.84 -19.77
CA GLU A 23 21.22 4.84 -19.25
C GLU A 23 19.79 4.65 -19.78
N GLU A 24 19.61 4.41 -21.08
CA GLU A 24 18.29 4.18 -21.69
C GLU A 24 17.66 2.87 -21.19
N ILE A 25 18.46 1.83 -20.99
CA ILE A 25 18.01 0.57 -20.39
C ILE A 25 17.60 0.77 -18.93
N ALA A 26 18.37 1.55 -18.16
CA ALA A 26 18.03 1.87 -16.78
C ALA A 26 16.72 2.67 -16.69
N VAL A 27 16.52 3.66 -17.57
CA VAL A 27 15.27 4.43 -17.66
C VAL A 27 14.09 3.51 -18.03
N ALA A 28 14.27 2.57 -18.97
CA ALA A 28 13.23 1.62 -19.33
C ALA A 28 12.86 0.68 -18.17
N LEU A 29 13.86 0.15 -17.46
CA LEU A 29 13.65 -0.70 -16.28
C LEU A 29 12.97 0.08 -15.14
N ASP A 30 13.35 1.35 -14.95
CA ASP A 30 12.74 2.23 -13.95
C ASP A 30 11.27 2.54 -14.31
N ALA A 31 10.99 2.89 -15.57
CA ALA A 31 9.64 3.11 -16.07
C ALA A 31 8.75 1.86 -15.98
N ALA A 32 9.35 0.67 -16.04
CA ALA A 32 8.66 -0.61 -15.85
C ALA A 32 8.53 -1.03 -14.36
N GLY A 33 9.02 -0.23 -13.41
CA GLY A 33 8.99 -0.52 -11.97
C GLY A 33 9.91 -1.68 -11.55
N LEU A 34 10.90 -2.03 -12.38
CA LEU A 34 11.78 -3.18 -12.17
C LEU A 34 13.03 -2.83 -11.35
N LEU A 35 13.30 -1.55 -11.11
CA LEU A 35 14.35 -1.10 -10.21
C LEU A 35 13.82 -0.97 -8.77
N GLN A 36 14.64 -1.38 -7.80
CA GLN A 36 14.31 -1.13 -6.40
C GLN A 36 14.50 0.35 -6.09
N ARG A 37 13.42 0.99 -5.63
CA ARG A 37 13.46 2.35 -5.09
C ARG A 37 13.50 2.32 -3.57
N PRO A 38 14.15 3.31 -2.93
CA PRO A 38 14.04 3.47 -1.48
C PRO A 38 12.56 3.62 -1.09
N ALA A 39 12.21 3.10 0.09
CA ALA A 39 10.86 3.27 0.62
C ALA A 39 10.63 4.76 0.92
N GLU A 40 9.49 5.25 0.47
CA GLU A 40 9.06 6.62 0.66
C GLU A 40 8.17 6.72 1.89
N ARG A 41 8.49 7.63 2.80
CA ARG A 41 7.68 7.85 3.99
C ARG A 41 6.54 8.79 3.65
N ILE A 42 5.30 8.30 3.81
CA ILE A 42 4.10 9.13 3.80
C ILE A 42 3.87 9.63 5.22
N THR A 43 3.88 10.95 5.38
CA THR A 43 3.73 11.62 6.68
C THR A 43 2.28 11.67 7.14
N GLY A 44 2.07 11.68 8.45
CA GLY A 44 0.76 11.68 9.10
C GLY A 44 0.86 11.20 10.55
N ALA A 45 -0.26 11.21 11.27
CA ALA A 45 -0.34 10.66 12.63
C ALA A 45 0.09 9.18 12.68
N TYR A 46 -0.16 8.46 11.57
CA TYR A 46 0.28 7.09 11.35
C TYR A 46 1.12 7.01 10.08
N PRO A 47 2.45 7.13 10.18
CA PRO A 47 3.31 7.12 9.00
C PRO A 47 3.27 5.75 8.34
N LEU A 48 3.21 5.75 7.01
CA LEU A 48 3.34 4.54 6.18
C LEU A 48 4.62 4.65 5.37
N TRP A 49 5.30 3.52 5.16
CA TRP A 49 6.39 3.46 4.18
C TRP A 49 5.91 2.73 2.94
N VAL A 50 6.01 3.41 1.81
CA VAL A 50 5.50 2.93 0.54
C VAL A 50 6.68 2.70 -0.38
N ARG A 51 6.78 1.51 -0.94
CA ARG A 51 7.86 1.14 -1.86
C ARG A 51 7.27 0.56 -3.14
N PRO A 52 7.51 1.20 -4.29
CA PRO A 52 7.27 0.58 -5.59
C PRO A 52 8.11 -0.69 -5.74
N THR A 53 7.51 -1.74 -6.27
CA THR A 53 8.16 -3.02 -6.58
C THR A 53 7.77 -3.48 -7.98
N ALA A 54 8.54 -4.41 -8.54
CA ALA A 54 8.25 -5.02 -9.83
C ALA A 54 6.89 -5.74 -9.93
N LEU A 55 6.25 -6.01 -8.78
CA LEU A 55 4.97 -6.72 -8.67
C LEU A 55 3.82 -5.82 -8.18
N GLY A 56 4.05 -4.53 -7.95
CA GLY A 56 3.08 -3.60 -7.38
C GLY A 56 3.67 -2.75 -6.27
N VAL A 57 2.91 -2.46 -5.21
CA VAL A 57 3.38 -1.64 -4.08
C VAL A 57 3.54 -2.50 -2.83
N ALA A 58 4.69 -2.37 -2.16
CA ALA A 58 4.85 -2.82 -0.79
C ALA A 58 4.54 -1.66 0.15
N ILE A 59 3.55 -1.84 1.03
CA ILE A 59 3.20 -0.88 2.07
C ILE A 59 3.62 -1.48 3.41
N ASP A 60 4.53 -0.81 4.11
CA ASP A 60 4.82 -1.11 5.50
C ASP A 60 3.92 -0.25 6.39
N ALA A 61 2.90 -0.92 6.94
CA ALA A 61 1.93 -0.38 7.87
C ALA A 61 2.28 -0.69 9.34
N HIS A 62 3.47 -1.23 9.63
CA HIS A 62 3.87 -1.56 10.99
C HIS A 62 3.76 -0.38 11.98
N PRO A 63 4.12 0.88 11.61
CA PRO A 63 3.95 2.01 12.51
C PRO A 63 2.48 2.31 12.83
N LEU A 64 1.58 2.19 11.84
CA LEU A 64 0.13 2.31 12.03
C LEU A 64 -0.37 1.23 12.97
N VAL A 65 -0.09 -0.04 12.68
CA VAL A 65 -0.52 -1.18 13.51
C VAL A 65 -0.01 -1.04 14.94
N SER A 66 1.26 -0.65 15.13
CA SER A 66 1.85 -0.46 16.45
C SER A 66 1.18 0.66 17.25
N ALA A 67 0.76 1.73 16.59
CA ALA A 67 0.04 2.81 17.25
C ALA A 67 -1.37 2.39 17.66
N LEU A 68 -2.08 1.64 16.81
CA LEU A 68 -3.40 1.07 17.12
C LEU A 68 -3.35 0.11 18.30
N VAL A 69 -2.38 -0.82 18.30
CA VAL A 69 -2.19 -1.77 19.40
C VAL A 69 -1.92 -1.03 20.72
N ARG A 70 -1.14 0.05 20.70
CA ARG A 70 -0.89 0.87 21.91
C ARG A 70 -2.15 1.58 22.39
N GLY A 71 -2.94 2.18 21.50
CA GLY A 71 -4.21 2.83 21.86
C GLY A 71 -5.20 1.84 22.47
N LEU A 72 -5.39 0.69 21.80
CA LEU A 72 -6.25 -0.38 22.30
C LEU A 72 -5.78 -0.93 23.65
N ALA A 73 -4.47 -1.12 23.85
CA ALA A 73 -3.93 -1.61 25.11
C ALA A 73 -4.19 -0.66 26.28
N ALA A 74 -4.14 0.66 26.05
CA ALA A 74 -4.48 1.65 27.06
C ALA A 74 -5.95 1.55 27.47
N GLU A 75 -6.86 1.41 26.52
CA GLU A 75 -8.30 1.24 26.81
C GLU A 75 -8.62 -0.11 27.44
N MET A 76 -7.93 -1.17 27.03
CA MET A 76 -8.09 -2.50 27.62
C MET A 76 -7.74 -2.52 29.12
N ALA A 77 -6.84 -1.63 29.57
CA ALA A 77 -6.52 -1.49 30.99
C ALA A 77 -7.70 -0.96 31.81
N GLU A 78 -8.60 -0.18 31.19
CA GLU A 78 -9.72 0.48 31.86
C GLU A 78 -11.07 -0.21 31.61
N ALA A 79 -11.28 -0.77 30.40
CA ALA A 79 -12.58 -1.27 29.94
C ALA A 79 -12.48 -2.51 29.02
N SER A 80 -11.76 -3.55 29.48
CA SER A 80 -11.46 -4.75 28.69
C SER A 80 -12.66 -5.44 28.02
N ALA A 81 -13.80 -5.54 28.72
CA ALA A 81 -15.00 -6.18 28.18
C ALA A 81 -15.60 -5.42 26.99
N ILE A 82 -15.58 -4.08 27.04
CA ILE A 82 -16.10 -3.21 25.98
C ILE A 82 -15.21 -3.31 24.74
N VAL A 83 -13.90 -3.19 24.93
CA VAL A 83 -12.92 -3.28 23.84
C VAL A 83 -12.97 -4.66 23.17
N THR A 84 -13.09 -5.73 23.95
CA THR A 84 -13.20 -7.09 23.40
C THR A 84 -14.46 -7.25 22.54
N ALA A 85 -15.61 -6.79 23.03
CA ALA A 85 -16.88 -6.88 22.30
C ALA A 85 -16.86 -6.08 20.98
N GLU A 86 -16.24 -4.90 20.99
CA GLU A 86 -16.07 -4.08 19.79
C GLU A 86 -15.15 -4.76 18.76
N LEU A 87 -14.01 -5.32 19.20
CA LEU A 87 -13.09 -6.04 18.30
C LEU A 87 -13.72 -7.30 17.71
N VAL A 88 -14.52 -8.03 18.49
CA VAL A 88 -15.29 -9.18 17.99
C VAL A 88 -16.30 -8.73 16.93
N THR A 89 -17.02 -7.63 17.19
CA THR A 89 -17.99 -7.07 16.24
C THR A 89 -17.31 -6.68 14.91
N ILE A 90 -16.12 -6.06 14.98
CA ILE A 90 -15.32 -5.72 13.79
C ILE A 90 -14.86 -6.98 13.04
N ALA A 91 -14.45 -8.02 13.76
CA ALA A 91 -13.97 -9.28 13.17
C ALA A 91 -15.09 -10.09 12.50
N GLU A 92 -16.32 -9.98 13.00
CA GLU A 92 -17.50 -10.65 12.44
C GLU A 92 -18.13 -9.89 11.26
N ALA A 93 -17.92 -8.57 11.19
CA ALA A 93 -18.35 -7.74 10.07
C ALA A 93 -17.55 -8.04 8.78
N SER A 94 -18.10 -7.65 7.63
CA SER A 94 -17.40 -7.80 6.35
C SER A 94 -17.72 -6.66 5.38
N GLY A 95 -16.76 -6.40 4.48
CA GLY A 95 -16.91 -5.39 3.44
C GLY A 95 -17.16 -3.98 4.00
N PRO A 96 -18.10 -3.21 3.41
CA PRO A 96 -18.31 -1.81 3.79
C PRO A 96 -18.70 -1.59 5.27
N GLU A 97 -19.35 -2.56 5.89
CA GLU A 97 -19.70 -2.48 7.31
C GLU A 97 -18.46 -2.56 8.19
N GLN A 98 -17.55 -3.50 7.87
CA GLN A 98 -16.28 -3.63 8.57
C GLN A 98 -15.44 -2.36 8.41
N ASP A 99 -15.38 -1.81 7.20
CA ASP A 99 -14.66 -0.55 6.92
C ASP A 99 -15.19 0.58 7.80
N ALA A 100 -16.51 0.76 7.91
CA ALA A 100 -17.12 1.80 8.73
C ALA A 100 -16.94 1.60 10.24
N LEU A 101 -16.81 0.36 10.71
CA LEU A 101 -16.50 0.07 12.12
C LEU A 101 -15.04 0.35 12.44
N VAL A 102 -14.12 0.01 11.52
CA VAL A 102 -12.70 0.34 11.63
C VAL A 102 -12.49 1.85 11.60
N GLU A 103 -13.16 2.59 10.72
CA GLU A 103 -13.12 4.05 10.70
C GLU A 103 -13.56 4.65 12.04
N ARG A 104 -14.68 4.19 12.61
CA ARG A 104 -15.15 4.65 13.93
C ARG A 104 -14.15 4.35 15.05
N LEU A 105 -13.53 3.17 15.04
CA LEU A 105 -12.48 2.82 15.99
C LEU A 105 -11.28 3.78 15.85
N LEU A 106 -10.84 4.04 14.62
CA LEU A 106 -9.76 4.98 14.33
C LEU A 106 -10.08 6.38 14.84
N GLU A 107 -11.27 6.90 14.55
CA GLU A 107 -11.72 8.21 15.02
C GLU A 107 -11.68 8.31 16.55
N ARG A 108 -12.17 7.28 17.24
CA ARG A 108 -12.23 7.20 18.70
C ARG A 108 -10.85 7.15 19.35
N LEU A 109 -9.92 6.43 18.73
CA LEU A 109 -8.51 6.36 19.16
C LEU A 109 -7.70 7.63 18.82
N GLY A 110 -8.35 8.72 18.38
CA GLY A 110 -7.70 10.00 18.04
C GLY A 110 -7.22 10.09 16.60
N GLY A 111 -7.70 9.21 15.72
CA GLY A 111 -7.39 9.19 14.29
C GLY A 111 -8.13 10.24 13.45
N THR A 112 -8.99 11.09 14.03
CA THR A 112 -9.68 12.16 13.29
C THR A 112 -8.74 13.29 12.83
N ASP A 113 -7.57 13.44 13.45
CA ASP A 113 -6.45 14.26 12.94
C ASP A 113 -5.52 13.47 11.99
N ALA A 114 -5.81 12.19 11.72
CA ALA A 114 -5.04 11.31 10.84
C ALA A 114 -5.50 11.34 9.37
N ARG A 115 -6.21 12.39 8.96
CA ARG A 115 -6.41 12.64 7.53
C ARG A 115 -5.05 13.02 6.95
N TYR A 116 -4.56 12.22 6.00
CA TYR A 116 -3.42 12.63 5.19
C TYR A 116 -3.67 14.04 4.68
N ALA A 117 -2.70 14.93 4.84
CA ALA A 117 -2.75 16.23 4.19
C ALA A 117 -3.02 15.98 2.70
N ALA A 118 -3.77 16.86 2.03
CA ALA A 118 -4.12 16.65 0.62
C ALA A 118 -2.89 16.39 -0.28
N ALA A 119 -1.72 16.94 0.09
CA ALA A 119 -0.44 16.65 -0.54
C ALA A 119 0.01 15.20 -0.34
N ASP A 120 -0.06 14.67 0.88
CA ASP A 120 0.32 13.29 1.22
C ASP A 120 -0.65 12.27 0.61
N ALA A 121 -1.94 12.58 0.57
CA ALA A 121 -2.96 11.76 -0.09
C ALA A 121 -2.75 11.71 -1.60
N ARG A 122 -2.43 12.84 -2.25
CA ARG A 122 -2.08 12.88 -3.68
C ARG A 122 -0.80 12.09 -3.95
N ARG A 123 0.21 12.23 -3.10
CA ARG A 123 1.48 11.51 -3.24
C ARG A 123 1.29 10.00 -3.11
N LEU A 124 0.50 9.55 -2.13
CA LEU A 124 0.09 8.15 -2.02
C LEU A 124 -0.66 7.69 -3.27
N ALA A 125 -1.62 8.48 -3.77
CA ALA A 125 -2.36 8.16 -4.99
C ALA A 125 -1.47 8.07 -6.23
N GLU A 126 -0.51 8.99 -6.39
CA GLU A 126 0.46 8.99 -7.49
C GLU A 126 1.36 7.74 -7.45
N VAL A 127 1.85 7.37 -6.27
CA VAL A 127 2.67 6.16 -6.08
C VAL A 127 1.86 4.89 -6.38
N LEU A 128 0.60 4.84 -5.93
CA LEU A 128 -0.31 3.74 -6.24
C LEU A 128 -0.60 3.66 -7.75
N LEU A 129 -0.97 4.78 -8.38
CA LEU A 129 -1.27 4.85 -9.83
C LEU A 129 -0.06 4.47 -10.68
N HIS A 130 1.14 4.90 -10.30
CA HIS A 130 2.37 4.50 -11.00
C HIS A 130 2.61 2.99 -10.93
N ALA A 131 2.25 2.36 -9.81
CA ALA A 131 2.42 0.92 -9.62
C ALA A 131 1.36 0.06 -10.31
N VAL A 132 0.14 0.57 -10.55
CA VAL A 132 -0.86 -0.15 -11.38
C VAL A 132 -0.49 -0.09 -12.86
N GLY A 133 0.41 0.81 -13.27
CA GLY A 133 0.77 1.08 -14.66
C GLY A 133 -0.37 1.76 -15.43
N PRO A 134 -0.16 2.16 -16.70
CA PRO A 134 -1.26 2.66 -17.51
C PRO A 134 -2.33 1.57 -17.60
N VAL A 135 -3.53 1.87 -17.08
CA VAL A 135 -4.72 1.05 -17.29
C VAL A 135 -4.98 1.07 -18.80
N LEU A 136 -4.45 0.07 -19.51
CA LEU A 136 -4.83 -0.16 -20.90
C LEU A 136 -6.35 -0.41 -20.86
N PRO A 137 -7.17 0.41 -21.54
CA PRO A 137 -8.59 0.13 -21.62
C PRO A 137 -8.74 -1.23 -22.27
N GLN A 138 -9.22 -2.21 -21.50
CA GLN A 138 -9.63 -3.49 -22.05
C GLN A 138 -10.77 -3.20 -23.03
N GLN A 139 -10.44 -3.08 -24.31
CA GLN A 139 -11.43 -3.12 -25.37
C GLN A 139 -12.12 -4.48 -25.25
N ARG A 140 -13.29 -4.49 -24.59
CA ARG A 140 -14.25 -5.57 -24.74
C ARG A 140 -14.53 -5.65 -26.23
N ARG A 141 -13.99 -6.69 -26.88
CA ARG A 141 -14.52 -7.15 -28.16
C ARG A 141 -15.97 -7.49 -27.90
N ALA A 142 -16.87 -6.62 -28.36
CA ALA A 142 -18.26 -6.98 -28.54
C ALA A 142 -18.27 -8.06 -29.64
N SER A 143 -18.66 -9.27 -29.23
CA SER A 143 -19.02 -10.37 -30.12
C SER A 143 -20.31 -10.05 -30.86
#